data_AF-A0A817YT49-F1
#
_entry.id   AF-A0A817YT49-F1
#
_cell.length_a   1.000
_cell.length_b   1.000
_cell.length_c   1.000
_cell.angle_alpha   90.00
_cell.angle_beta   90.00
_cell.angle_gamma   90.00
#
_symmetry.space_group_name_H-M   'P 1'
#
loop_
_entity.id
_entity.type
_entity.pdbx_description
1 polymer ?
#
loop_
_entity_poly.entity_id
_entity_poly.type
_entity_poly.pdbx_seq_one_letter_code
_entity_poly.pdbx_strand_id
1 'polypeptide(L)'
;MYETLAKSNLHAILHAAGKGPAKQGFAENNTAFESWSVFKAEFLHTYSFPTLKQLASHRLRNHQQCHDEPVIEYYTDVMKLCKIIDYNMTDVSKLDHLYHGLKLSLMKDVLRRAPTMPSEF
;
A
#
# COMPACT_ATOMS: atom_id res chain seq x y z
N MET A 1 26.33 -30.47 4.03
CA MET A 1 27.24 -29.54 4.76
C MET A 1 26.81 -28.07 4.63
N TYR A 2 26.28 -27.62 3.48
CA TYR A 2 25.77 -26.24 3.29
C TYR A 2 24.47 -25.93 4.06
N GLU A 3 23.60 -26.92 4.26
CA GLU A 3 22.31 -26.80 4.98
C GLU A 3 22.47 -26.43 6.47
N THR A 4 23.47 -27.02 7.13
CA THR A 4 23.74 -26.82 8.56
C THR A 4 24.27 -25.41 8.83
N LEU A 5 25.04 -24.85 7.88
CA LEU A 5 25.55 -23.48 7.96
C LEU A 5 24.43 -22.46 7.76
N ALA A 6 23.48 -22.74 6.85
CA ALA A 6 22.33 -21.88 6.59
C ALA A 6 21.37 -21.82 7.80
N LYS A 7 21.08 -22.96 8.45
CA LYS A 7 20.27 -23.02 9.69
C LYS A 7 20.93 -22.25 10.84
N SER A 8 22.24 -22.40 11.02
CA SER A 8 23.00 -21.72 12.08
C SER A 8 22.98 -20.19 11.91
N ASN A 9 23.13 -19.70 10.68
CA ASN A 9 23.06 -18.27 10.36
C ASN A 9 21.65 -17.69 10.55
N LEU A 10 20.61 -18.47 10.26
CA LEU A 10 19.21 -18.09 10.45
C LEU A 10 18.87 -17.86 11.93
N HIS A 11 19.31 -18.79 12.77
CA HIS A 11 19.12 -18.72 14.21
C HIS A 11 19.87 -17.52 14.80
N ALA A 12 21.08 -17.23 14.31
CA ALA A 12 21.86 -16.06 14.70
C ALA A 12 21.20 -14.73 14.27
N ILE A 13 20.66 -14.65 13.04
CA ILE A 13 19.97 -13.45 12.53
C ILE A 13 18.66 -13.19 13.28
N LEU A 14 17.83 -14.22 13.51
CA LEU A 14 16.57 -14.07 14.24
C LEU A 14 16.77 -13.83 15.73
N HIS A 15 17.84 -14.37 16.33
CA HIS A 15 18.22 -14.07 17.72
C HIS A 15 18.80 -12.66 17.86
N ALA A 16 19.60 -12.21 16.89
CA ALA A 16 20.23 -10.88 16.92
C ALA A 16 19.29 -9.74 16.48
N ALA A 17 18.33 -10.00 15.58
CA ALA A 17 17.48 -8.98 14.96
C ALA A 17 15.97 -9.15 15.21
N GLY A 18 15.50 -10.31 15.66
CA GLY A 18 14.08 -10.60 15.85
C GLY A 18 13.55 -10.21 17.23
N LYS A 19 12.69 -9.18 17.29
CA LYS A 19 11.76 -8.97 18.41
C LYS A 19 10.31 -9.12 17.93
N GLY A 20 9.44 -9.71 18.75
CA GLY A 20 8.01 -9.82 18.47
C GLY A 20 7.60 -11.03 17.59
N PRO A 21 6.47 -10.94 16.87
CA PRO A 21 5.81 -12.06 16.19
C PRO A 21 6.68 -12.85 15.20
N ALA A 22 7.70 -12.21 14.61
CA ALA A 22 8.65 -12.83 13.70
C ALA A 22 9.51 -13.93 14.35
N LYS A 23 9.84 -13.78 15.63
CA LYS A 23 10.60 -14.79 16.38
C LYS A 23 9.73 -16.00 16.71
N GLN A 24 8.45 -15.77 17.04
CA GLN A 24 7.49 -16.82 17.37
C GLN A 24 7.09 -17.63 16.14
N GLY A 25 6.72 -16.98 15.03
CA GLY A 25 6.34 -17.67 13.79
C GLY A 25 7.48 -18.50 13.19
N PHE A 26 8.73 -18.11 13.40
CA PHE A 26 9.87 -18.95 13.03
C PHE A 26 10.03 -20.17 13.93
N ALA A 27 9.91 -20.02 15.26
CA ALA A 27 10.01 -21.13 16.20
C ALA A 27 8.95 -22.21 15.91
N GLU A 28 7.76 -21.80 15.47
CA GLU A 28 6.65 -22.68 15.11
C GLU A 28 6.83 -23.39 13.76
N ASN A 29 7.58 -22.81 12.81
CA ASN A 29 7.72 -23.33 11.43
C ASN A 29 9.16 -23.74 11.03
N ASN A 30 10.11 -23.81 11.97
CA ASN A 30 11.55 -24.02 11.69
C ASN A 30 11.87 -25.35 10.94
N THR A 31 10.96 -26.31 10.94
CA THR A 31 11.12 -27.58 10.20
C THR A 31 10.61 -27.54 8.76
N ALA A 32 9.85 -26.50 8.37
CA ALA A 32 9.17 -26.40 7.07
C ALA A 32 10.02 -25.73 5.97
N PHE A 33 11.19 -25.17 6.30
CA PHE A 33 12.01 -24.43 5.35
C PHE A 33 13.13 -25.29 4.78
N GLU A 34 12.90 -25.88 3.61
CA GLU A 34 13.84 -26.76 2.90
C GLU A 34 15.05 -25.99 2.32
N SER A 35 14.96 -24.66 2.17
CA SER A 35 16.06 -23.84 1.69
C SER A 35 16.00 -22.39 2.18
N TRP A 36 17.17 -21.73 2.22
CA TRP A 36 17.30 -20.32 2.59
C TRP A 36 16.48 -19.38 1.68
N SER A 37 16.36 -19.71 0.40
CA SER A 37 15.54 -18.97 -0.57
C SER A 37 14.05 -19.03 -0.22
N VAL A 38 13.54 -20.20 0.18
CA VAL A 38 12.14 -20.37 0.58
C VAL A 38 11.85 -19.59 1.86
N PHE A 39 12.68 -19.72 2.89
CA PHE A 39 12.54 -18.91 4.11
C PHE A 39 12.57 -17.42 3.82
N LYS A 40 13.52 -16.94 3.00
CA LYS A 40 13.66 -15.51 2.70
C LYS A 40 12.46 -14.98 1.93
N ALA A 41 11.92 -15.76 0.99
CA ALA A 41 10.70 -15.41 0.27
C ALA A 41 9.51 -15.30 1.23
N GLU A 42 9.29 -16.30 2.08
CA GLU A 42 8.20 -16.31 3.07
C GLU A 42 8.34 -15.21 4.12
N PHE A 43 9.56 -14.95 4.61
CA PHE A 43 9.81 -13.90 5.58
C PHE A 43 9.56 -12.51 4.99
N LEU A 44 10.04 -12.24 3.77
CA LEU A 44 9.76 -10.99 3.08
C LEU A 44 8.28 -10.87 2.73
N HIS A 45 7.63 -11.95 2.32
CA HIS A 45 6.19 -11.95 2.10
C HIS A 45 5.41 -11.60 3.37
N THR A 46 5.79 -12.17 4.52
CA THR A 46 5.08 -12.02 5.80
C THR A 46 5.38 -10.70 6.50
N TYR A 47 6.60 -10.20 6.41
CA TYR A 47 7.08 -9.05 7.20
C TYR A 47 7.58 -7.88 6.35
N SER A 48 7.38 -7.89 5.02
CA SER A 48 7.69 -6.70 4.21
C SER A 48 6.74 -5.56 4.56
N PHE A 49 7.33 -4.37 4.70
CA PHE A 49 6.54 -3.15 4.75
C PHE A 49 5.99 -2.84 3.37
N PRO A 50 4.73 -2.36 3.26
CA PRO A 50 4.19 -1.91 2.00
C PRO A 50 5.09 -0.84 1.40
N THR A 51 5.36 -0.94 0.10
CA THR A 51 6.00 0.13 -0.66
C THR A 51 5.17 1.41 -0.58
N LEU A 52 5.80 2.57 -0.80
CA LEU A 52 5.09 3.85 -0.88
C LEU A 52 3.92 3.80 -1.87
N LYS A 53 4.12 3.14 -3.02
CA LYS A 53 3.09 2.93 -4.05
C LYS A 53 1.93 2.07 -3.54
N GLN A 54 2.20 1.00 -2.79
CA GLN A 54 1.14 0.16 -2.20
C GLN A 54 0.35 0.93 -1.14
N LEU A 55 1.03 1.69 -0.27
CA LEU A 55 0.37 2.53 0.73
C LEU A 55 -0.47 3.62 0.07
N ALA A 56 0.06 4.31 -0.94
CA ALA A 56 -0.67 5.32 -1.71
C ALA A 56 -1.89 4.71 -2.41
N SER A 57 -1.75 3.52 -3.02
CA SER A 57 -2.86 2.81 -3.66
C SER A 57 -3.94 2.43 -2.65
N HIS A 58 -3.55 1.96 -1.47
CA HIS A 58 -4.50 1.65 -0.41
C HIS A 58 -5.22 2.91 0.10
N ARG A 59 -4.49 4.02 0.30
CA ARG A 59 -5.08 5.29 0.69
C ARG A 59 -6.06 5.79 -0.37
N LEU A 60 -5.65 5.82 -1.64
CA LEU A 60 -6.48 6.32 -2.74
C LEU A 60 -7.80 5.55 -2.87
N ARG A 61 -7.78 4.22 -2.75
CA ARG A 61 -9.00 3.40 -2.81
C ARG A 61 -9.97 3.65 -1.66
N ASN A 62 -9.46 4.05 -0.51
CA ASN A 62 -10.27 4.28 0.69
C ASN A 62 -10.47 5.78 0.99
N HIS A 63 -10.00 6.66 0.10
CA HIS A 63 -10.02 8.09 0.34
C HIS A 63 -11.44 8.61 0.13
N GLN A 64 -11.99 9.27 1.14
CA GLN A 64 -13.31 9.87 1.16
C GLN A 64 -13.16 11.31 1.63
N GLN A 65 -13.81 12.24 0.94
CA GLN A 65 -13.80 13.65 1.34
C GLN A 65 -14.47 13.77 2.72
N CYS A 66 -13.77 14.37 3.67
CA CYS A 66 -14.32 14.58 4.99
C CYS A 66 -15.43 15.64 4.95
N HIS A 67 -16.32 15.63 5.96
CA HIS A 67 -17.47 16.54 6.01
C HIS A 67 -17.04 18.02 5.89
N ASP A 68 -16.03 18.39 6.68
CA ASP A 68 -15.50 19.75 6.80
C ASP A 68 -14.33 20.04 5.86
N GLU A 69 -13.90 19.04 5.07
CA GLU A 69 -12.78 19.21 4.16
C GLU A 69 -13.18 20.04 2.92
N PRO A 70 -12.44 21.10 2.60
CA PRO A 70 -12.59 21.84 1.36
C PRO A 70 -12.33 20.94 0.14
N VAL A 71 -13.13 21.09 -0.92
CA VAL A 71 -12.99 20.27 -2.14
C VAL A 71 -11.61 20.39 -2.80
N ILE A 72 -10.96 21.55 -2.65
CA ILE A 72 -9.63 21.80 -3.19
C ILE A 72 -8.54 20.98 -2.48
N GLU A 73 -8.69 20.74 -1.17
CA GLU A 73 -7.74 19.93 -0.39
C GLU A 73 -7.90 18.45 -0.79
N TYR A 74 -9.14 17.97 -0.82
CA TYR A 74 -9.49 16.65 -1.32
C TYR A 74 -8.92 16.40 -2.73
N TYR A 75 -9.19 17.32 -3.66
CA TYR A 75 -8.67 17.24 -5.03
C TYR A 75 -7.14 17.13 -5.05
N THR A 76 -6.46 18.00 -4.29
CA THR A 76 -5.00 18.05 -4.25
C THR A 76 -4.41 16.76 -3.72
N ASP A 77 -5.01 16.16 -2.70
CA ASP A 77 -4.54 14.91 -2.12
C ASP A 77 -4.77 13.70 -3.03
N VAL A 78 -5.93 13.63 -3.69
CA VAL A 78 -6.17 12.63 -4.75
C VAL A 78 -5.13 12.76 -5.86
N MET A 79 -4.84 13.98 -6.35
CA MET A 79 -3.81 14.19 -7.39
C MET A 79 -2.41 13.76 -6.95
N LYS A 80 -2.02 14.05 -5.70
CA LYS A 80 -0.73 13.60 -5.14
C LYS A 80 -0.65 12.08 -5.09
N LEU A 81 -1.71 11.41 -4.63
CA LEU A 81 -1.77 9.96 -4.55
C LEU A 81 -1.70 9.32 -5.94
N CYS A 82 -2.44 9.84 -6.91
CA CYS A 82 -2.37 9.40 -8.31
C CYS A 82 -0.93 9.47 -8.83
N LYS A 83 -0.24 10.61 -8.64
CA LYS A 83 1.15 10.82 -9.08
C LYS A 83 2.14 9.84 -8.45
N ILE A 84 1.93 9.47 -7.18
CA ILE A 84 2.79 8.50 -6.47
C ILE A 84 2.59 7.09 -7.04
N ILE A 85 1.35 6.74 -7.40
CA ILE A 85 1.00 5.40 -7.91
C ILE A 85 1.45 5.25 -9.37
N ASP A 86 1.10 6.23 -10.19
CA ASP A 86 1.43 6.29 -11.60
C ASP A 86 1.50 7.76 -12.06
N TYR A 87 2.71 8.20 -12.40
CA TYR A 87 2.95 9.57 -12.88
C TYR A 87 2.15 9.88 -14.16
N ASN A 88 1.88 8.87 -15.00
CA ASN A 88 1.16 9.01 -16.26
C ASN A 88 -0.29 8.54 -16.16
N MET A 89 -0.86 8.49 -14.95
CA MET A 89 -2.25 8.08 -14.75
C MET A 89 -3.18 8.91 -15.64
N THR A 90 -4.10 8.23 -16.33
CA THR A 90 -5.03 8.89 -17.26
C THR A 90 -5.98 9.82 -16.51
N ASP A 91 -6.42 10.87 -17.20
CA ASP A 91 -7.38 11.82 -16.65
C ASP A 91 -8.72 11.19 -16.30
N VAL A 92 -9.16 10.20 -17.08
CA VAL A 92 -10.35 9.39 -16.77
C VAL A 92 -10.18 8.64 -15.45
N SER A 93 -9.04 7.99 -15.22
CA SER A 93 -8.78 7.28 -13.96
C SER A 93 -8.69 8.22 -12.76
N LYS A 94 -8.10 9.41 -12.93
CA LYS A 94 -8.06 10.44 -11.88
C LYS A 94 -9.46 10.93 -11.52
N LEU A 95 -10.30 11.18 -12.53
CA LEU A 95 -11.69 11.58 -12.33
C LEU A 95 -12.49 10.49 -11.60
N ASP A 96 -12.33 9.21 -11.98
CA ASP A 96 -12.99 8.10 -11.28
C ASP A 96 -12.67 8.09 -9.77
N HIS A 97 -11.39 8.29 -9.41
CA HIS A 97 -10.98 8.42 -8.01
C HIS A 97 -11.59 9.64 -7.31
N LEU A 98 -11.65 10.78 -8.00
CA LEU A 98 -12.28 12.00 -7.47
C LEU A 98 -13.79 11.81 -7.24
N TYR A 99 -14.49 11.12 -8.15
CA TYR A 99 -15.90 10.82 -7.97
C TYR A 99 -16.14 9.83 -6.84
N HIS A 100 -15.31 8.80 -6.73
CA HIS A 100 -15.49 7.72 -5.75
C HIS A 100 -15.49 8.20 -4.29
N GLY A 101 -14.69 9.23 -3.98
CA GLY A 101 -14.58 9.78 -2.64
C GLY A 101 -15.34 11.09 -2.41
N LEU A 102 -15.97 11.67 -3.44
CA LEU A 102 -16.61 12.98 -3.33
C LEU A 102 -17.84 12.91 -2.41
N LYS A 103 -17.97 13.89 -1.51
CA LYS A 103 -19.14 13.96 -0.65
C LYS A 103 -20.43 14.20 -1.44
N LEU A 104 -21.50 13.53 -1.04
CA LEU A 104 -22.79 13.53 -1.74
C LEU A 104 -23.38 14.94 -1.93
N SER A 105 -23.11 15.88 -1.02
CA SER A 105 -23.60 17.25 -1.12
C SER A 105 -23.03 18.00 -2.33
N LEU A 106 -21.83 17.63 -2.80
CA LEU A 106 -21.18 18.24 -3.97
C LEU A 106 -21.39 17.43 -5.26
N MET A 107 -21.71 16.14 -5.14
CA MET A 107 -21.86 15.22 -6.28
C MET A 107 -22.80 15.75 -7.36
N LYS A 108 -23.95 16.34 -6.98
CA LYS A 108 -24.91 16.89 -7.95
C LYS A 108 -24.33 18.02 -8.80
N ASP A 109 -23.55 18.91 -8.20
CA ASP A 109 -22.96 20.05 -8.91
C ASP A 109 -21.83 19.61 -9.84
N VAL A 110 -20.99 18.67 -9.39
CA VAL A 110 -19.90 18.14 -10.22
C VAL A 110 -20.48 17.34 -11.40
N LEU A 111 -21.47 16.48 -11.19
CA LEU A 111 -22.12 15.73 -12.27
C LEU A 111 -22.79 16.64 -13.30
N ARG A 112 -23.35 17.78 -12.88
CA ARG A 112 -23.92 18.78 -13.79
C ARG A 112 -22.86 19.46 -14.65
N ARG A 113 -21.66 19.70 -14.11
CA ARG A 113 -20.53 20.26 -14.87
C ARG A 113 -19.90 19.25 -15.81
N ALA A 114 -19.98 17.96 -15.44
CA ALA A 114 -19.43 16.84 -16.22
C ALA A 114 -17.97 17.08 -16.67
N PRO A 115 -17.03 17.30 -15.72
CA PRO A 115 -15.64 17.55 -16.06
C PRO A 115 -15.05 16.37 -16.85
N THR A 116 -14.31 16.71 -17.90
CA THR A 116 -13.60 15.74 -18.76
C THR A 116 -12.12 15.66 -18.42
N MET A 117 -11.63 16.66 -17.68
CA MET A 117 -10.27 16.74 -17.16
C MET A 117 -10.29 16.98 -15.64
N PRO A 118 -9.30 16.48 -14.87
CA PRO A 118 -9.20 16.73 -13.44
C PRO A 118 -9.20 18.22 -13.07
N SER A 119 -8.59 19.07 -13.91
CA SER A 119 -8.55 20.52 -13.65
C SER A 119 -9.91 21.23 -13.72
N GLU A 120 -10.93 20.57 -14.28
CA GLU A 120 -12.30 21.09 -14.41
C GLU A 120 -13.21 20.67 -13.25
N PHE A 121 -12.71 19.77 -12.38
CA PHE A 121 -13.41 19.26 -11.20
C PHE A 121 -13.57 20.35 -10.14
#